data_AF-A0A090T372-F1
#
_entry.id   AF-A0A090T372-F1
#
_cell.length_a   1.000
_cell.length_b   1.000
_cell.length_c   1.000
_cell.angle_alpha   90.00
_cell.angle_beta   90.00
_cell.angle_gamma   90.00
#
_symmetry.space_group_name_H-M   'P 1'
#
loop_
_entity.id
_entity.type
_entity.pdbx_description
1 polymer ?
#
loop_
_entity_poly.entity_id
_entity_poly.type
_entity_poly.pdbx_seq_one_letter_code
_entity_poly.pdbx_strand_id
1 'polypeptide(L)'
;MRMIEHFPHLKNVDVYKCSSNVIGERVNPSYSNSAIPYLFLFDADKAITIKGEPKNLSVKLGKNGDYFDFKPDTLKLELNKYKMGFSKKYKLKRENIEFLLSTMNKTVKVDNTKQCFLEESDFESIFHAVKIRLLEKNVYLNRTTLEGCLIQRHSSEILYGWLKNKYSSDFDSILQRIERSKYLTEDMLIDYLRVIFNGKSMALTDYSHFNVEAYKQTLDNGRKVAGKLRYTSRHAKMLMRLLEENTVRNKFLDKTDGWTTSFLNYAVEYVENESSSKNQSFGTVFKVHFPEFYDIIRMLQPIVEGDMSFDNYLRACLSRSLLERVQLLSSLGIVLMTTNLVTVISMCRSAHLRCNGVLLYRVEAL
;
A
#
# COMPACT_ATOMS: atom_id res chain seq x y z
N MET A 1 11.32 3.98 19.74
CA MET A 1 10.95 4.28 18.34
C MET A 1 9.83 5.31 18.40
N ARG A 2 10.00 6.47 17.76
CA ARG A 2 9.15 7.65 17.97
C ARG A 2 7.69 7.45 17.57
N MET A 3 7.40 6.59 16.59
CA MET A 3 6.02 6.28 16.17
C MET A 3 5.13 5.74 17.30
N ILE A 4 5.70 4.96 18.23
CA ILE A 4 4.95 4.38 19.37
C ILE A 4 4.55 5.45 20.39
N GLU A 5 5.28 6.57 20.45
CA GLU A 5 4.97 7.70 21.32
C GLU A 5 3.71 8.43 20.82
N HIS A 6 3.52 8.52 19.50
CA HIS A 6 2.35 9.13 18.87
C HIS A 6 1.18 8.18 18.65
N PHE A 7 1.43 6.87 18.59
CA PHE A 7 0.39 5.84 18.45
C PHE A 7 0.55 4.78 19.56
N PRO A 8 0.14 5.08 20.80
CA PRO A 8 0.39 4.20 21.95
C PRO A 8 -0.22 2.81 21.83
N HIS A 9 -1.33 2.66 21.09
CA HIS A 9 -2.00 1.37 20.88
C HIS A 9 -1.11 0.35 20.15
N LEU A 10 -0.12 0.81 19.37
CA LEU A 10 0.84 -0.06 18.70
C LEU A 10 1.72 -0.85 19.70
N LYS A 11 1.81 -0.43 20.97
CA LYS A 11 2.50 -1.20 22.01
C LYS A 11 1.85 -2.55 22.29
N ASN A 12 0.56 -2.67 22.01
CA ASN A 12 -0.25 -3.85 22.30
C ASN A 12 -0.51 -4.70 21.05
N VAL A 13 0.28 -4.47 19.99
CA VAL A 13 0.14 -5.16 18.70
C VAL A 13 1.37 -6.02 18.47
N ASP A 14 1.16 -7.33 18.41
CA ASP A 14 2.22 -8.30 18.11
C ASP A 14 2.29 -8.58 16.63
N VAL A 15 3.47 -8.41 16.03
CA VAL A 15 3.71 -8.53 14.58
C VAL A 15 4.32 -9.88 14.24
N TYR A 16 3.59 -10.72 13.52
CA TYR A 16 4.07 -12.03 13.07
C TYR A 16 4.35 -12.01 11.58
N LYS A 17 5.60 -12.28 11.22
CA LYS A 17 5.99 -12.50 9.83
C LYS A 17 5.63 -13.92 9.40
N CYS A 18 4.64 -14.06 8.53
CA CYS A 18 4.30 -15.36 7.96
C CYS A 18 5.13 -15.58 6.70
N SER A 19 6.17 -16.42 6.80
CA SER A 19 7.00 -16.81 5.66
C SER A 19 6.27 -17.76 4.70
N SER A 20 5.26 -18.48 5.18
CA SER A 20 4.38 -19.35 4.42
C SER A 20 2.91 -19.15 4.82
N ASN A 21 2.00 -19.37 3.86
CA ASN A 21 0.56 -19.33 4.10
C ASN A 21 0.14 -20.35 5.17
N VAL A 22 0.77 -21.53 5.18
CA VAL A 22 0.46 -22.60 6.15
C VAL A 22 0.71 -22.15 7.59
N ILE A 23 1.81 -21.44 7.84
CA ILE A 23 2.11 -20.93 9.18
C ILE A 23 1.10 -19.85 9.56
N GLY A 24 0.85 -18.87 8.68
CA GLY A 24 -0.09 -17.81 9.02
C GLY A 24 -1.54 -18.29 9.15
N GLU A 25 -1.94 -19.37 8.47
CA GLU A 25 -3.27 -19.99 8.62
C GLU A 25 -3.43 -20.66 9.99
N ARG A 26 -2.40 -21.36 10.48
CA ARG A 26 -2.44 -21.99 11.82
C ARG A 26 -2.47 -20.98 12.95
N VAL A 27 -1.90 -19.81 12.69
CA VAL A 27 -1.81 -18.70 13.61
C VAL A 27 -3.08 -17.82 13.51
N ASN A 28 -3.99 -18.08 12.56
CA ASN A 28 -5.27 -17.37 12.47
C ASN A 28 -6.15 -17.66 13.71
N PRO A 29 -6.52 -16.63 14.52
CA PRO A 29 -7.39 -16.81 15.69
C PRO A 29 -8.74 -17.47 15.37
N SER A 30 -9.24 -17.32 14.14
CA SER A 30 -10.48 -17.97 13.71
C SER A 30 -10.38 -19.50 13.64
N TYR A 31 -9.17 -20.08 13.53
CA TYR A 31 -9.01 -21.54 13.54
C TYR A 31 -9.23 -22.13 14.94
N SER A 32 -8.81 -21.41 15.98
CA SER A 32 -8.99 -21.81 17.38
C SER A 32 -10.23 -21.19 18.04
N ASN A 33 -11.11 -20.53 17.28
CA ASN A 33 -12.25 -19.74 17.77
C ASN A 33 -11.87 -18.76 18.89
N SER A 34 -10.66 -18.18 18.81
CA SER A 34 -10.21 -17.19 19.77
C SER A 34 -10.77 -15.81 19.41
N ALA A 35 -11.20 -15.06 20.41
CA ALA A 35 -11.74 -13.71 20.26
C ALA A 35 -10.66 -12.64 20.03
N ILE A 36 -9.39 -13.04 19.82
CA ILE A 36 -8.29 -12.10 19.62
C ILE A 36 -8.49 -11.34 18.30
N PRO A 37 -8.55 -10.00 18.33
CA PRO A 37 -8.57 -9.19 17.12
C PRO A 37 -7.32 -9.42 16.29
N TYR A 38 -7.48 -9.53 14.97
CA TYR A 38 -6.37 -9.72 14.04
C TYR A 38 -6.57 -8.97 12.73
N LEU A 39 -5.46 -8.68 12.07
CA LEU A 39 -5.43 -8.11 10.72
C LEU A 39 -4.34 -8.82 9.90
N PHE A 40 -4.70 -9.26 8.70
CA PHE A 40 -3.75 -9.70 7.70
C PHE A 40 -3.36 -8.54 6.79
N LEU A 41 -2.05 -8.29 6.64
CA LEU A 41 -1.54 -7.32 5.69
C LEU A 41 -0.92 -8.00 4.48
N PHE A 42 -1.42 -7.70 3.27
CA PHE A 42 -0.87 -8.18 2.01
C PHE A 42 -0.61 -7.03 1.02
N ASP A 43 0.37 -7.25 0.15
CA ASP A 43 0.63 -6.41 -1.00
C ASP A 43 -0.35 -6.72 -2.15
N ALA A 44 -0.61 -5.75 -3.02
CA ALA A 44 -1.58 -5.88 -4.12
C ALA A 44 -1.30 -7.08 -5.01
N ASP A 45 -0.03 -7.43 -5.21
CA ASP A 45 0.42 -8.51 -6.08
C ASP A 45 0.00 -9.91 -5.62
N LYS A 46 -0.39 -10.05 -4.35
CA LYS A 46 -0.93 -11.31 -3.80
C LYS A 46 -2.37 -11.54 -4.24
N ALA A 47 -3.14 -10.48 -4.48
CA ALA A 47 -4.54 -10.54 -4.87
C ALA A 47 -4.75 -10.28 -6.38
N ILE A 48 -3.93 -9.42 -6.98
CA ILE A 48 -4.09 -8.94 -8.35
C ILE A 48 -2.78 -9.15 -9.11
N THR A 49 -2.86 -9.87 -10.22
CA THR A 49 -1.72 -10.07 -11.12
C THR A 49 -2.04 -9.55 -12.51
N ILE A 50 -1.08 -8.88 -13.13
CA ILE A 50 -1.17 -8.44 -14.52
C ILE A 50 -0.50 -9.51 -15.39
N LYS A 51 -1.23 -10.06 -16.35
CA LYS A 51 -0.74 -11.11 -17.25
C LYS A 51 -0.86 -10.67 -18.70
N GLY A 52 -0.12 -11.34 -19.56
CA GLY A 52 -0.17 -11.13 -21.01
C GLY A 52 1.02 -10.34 -21.52
N GLU A 53 0.87 -9.90 -22.76
CA GLU A 53 1.90 -9.20 -23.51
C GLU A 53 1.74 -7.69 -23.33
N PRO A 54 2.80 -6.86 -23.45
CA PRO A 54 2.70 -5.41 -23.20
C PRO A 54 1.60 -4.68 -24.00
N LYS A 55 1.15 -5.24 -25.13
CA LYS A 55 0.05 -4.70 -25.96
C LYS A 55 -1.33 -5.27 -25.61
N ASN A 56 -1.38 -6.36 -24.85
CA ASN A 56 -2.60 -7.05 -24.46
C ASN A 56 -2.44 -7.60 -23.03
N LEU A 57 -2.41 -6.67 -22.08
CA LEU A 57 -2.35 -6.99 -20.66
C LEU A 57 -3.76 -7.23 -20.13
N SER A 58 -3.92 -8.19 -19.23
CA SER A 58 -5.20 -8.47 -18.57
C SER A 58 -5.03 -8.60 -17.07
N VAL A 59 -6.08 -8.19 -16.35
CA VAL A 59 -6.14 -8.35 -14.90
C VAL A 59 -6.58 -9.77 -14.56
N LYS A 60 -5.80 -10.44 -13.72
CA LYS A 60 -6.15 -11.73 -13.13
C LYS A 60 -6.17 -11.63 -11.62
N LEU A 61 -7.35 -11.90 -11.05
CA LEU A 61 -7.54 -12.02 -9.62
C LEU A 61 -7.08 -13.40 -9.13
N GLY A 62 -6.36 -13.42 -8.01
CA GLY A 62 -5.67 -14.59 -7.48
C GLY A 62 -6.41 -15.32 -6.36
N LYS A 63 -5.81 -16.41 -5.89
CA LYS A 63 -6.11 -17.05 -4.60
C LYS A 63 -4.84 -16.97 -3.77
N ASN A 64 -4.96 -16.73 -2.47
CA ASN A 64 -3.83 -16.79 -1.55
C ASN A 64 -4.19 -17.64 -0.33
N GLY A 65 -3.81 -18.92 -0.36
CA GLY A 65 -4.18 -19.88 0.69
C GLY A 65 -5.68 -19.84 0.98
N ASP A 66 -6.05 -20.01 2.24
CA ASP A 66 -7.44 -19.90 2.70
C ASP A 66 -7.80 -18.49 3.18
N TYR A 67 -6.89 -17.51 3.07
CA TYR A 67 -7.18 -16.11 3.39
C TYR A 67 -8.21 -15.51 2.44
N PHE A 68 -8.03 -15.72 1.14
CA PHE A 68 -8.95 -15.23 0.12
C PHE A 68 -8.84 -16.02 -1.18
N ASP A 69 -9.98 -16.10 -1.86
CA ASP A 69 -10.11 -16.71 -3.17
C ASP A 69 -11.02 -15.85 -4.05
N PHE A 70 -10.53 -15.49 -5.24
CA PHE A 70 -11.26 -14.76 -6.26
C PHE A 70 -11.56 -15.62 -7.50
N LYS A 71 -11.46 -16.96 -7.40
CA LYS A 71 -11.89 -17.85 -8.49
C LYS A 71 -13.37 -17.61 -8.83
N PRO A 72 -13.75 -17.71 -10.13
CA PRO A 72 -15.12 -17.50 -10.57
C PRO A 72 -16.14 -18.35 -9.81
N ASP A 73 -15.83 -19.62 -9.54
CA ASP A 73 -16.75 -20.53 -8.86
C ASP A 73 -17.02 -20.10 -7.42
N THR A 74 -15.97 -19.71 -6.69
CA THR A 74 -16.08 -19.16 -5.34
C THR A 74 -16.92 -17.89 -5.32
N LEU A 75 -16.69 -16.97 -6.26
CA LEU A 75 -17.47 -15.74 -6.36
C LEU A 75 -18.93 -16.00 -6.75
N LYS A 76 -19.21 -16.96 -7.63
CA LYS A 76 -20.59 -17.34 -8.01
C LYS A 76 -21.35 -17.95 -6.82
N LEU A 77 -20.68 -18.76 -5.99
CA LEU A 77 -21.27 -19.29 -4.77
C LEU A 77 -21.60 -18.18 -3.77
N GLU A 78 -20.67 -17.24 -3.53
CA GLU A 78 -20.92 -16.06 -2.70
C GLU A 78 -22.05 -15.20 -3.28
N LEU A 79 -22.09 -15.01 -4.60
CA LEU A 79 -23.14 -14.24 -5.28
C LEU A 79 -24.53 -14.84 -5.02
N ASN A 80 -24.67 -16.16 -5.12
CA ASN A 80 -25.94 -16.85 -4.86
C ASN A 80 -26.39 -16.68 -3.41
N LYS A 81 -25.45 -16.69 -2.45
CA LYS A 81 -25.74 -16.39 -1.04
C LYS A 81 -26.29 -14.97 -0.87
N TYR A 82 -25.70 -13.98 -1.53
CA TYR A 82 -26.11 -12.58 -1.36
C TYR A 82 -27.34 -12.17 -2.18
N LYS A 83 -27.68 -12.92 -3.24
CA LYS A 83 -28.94 -12.73 -3.99
C LYS A 83 -30.20 -12.91 -3.14
N MET A 84 -30.12 -13.75 -2.09
CA MET A 84 -31.26 -14.07 -1.22
C MET A 84 -31.53 -13.02 -0.14
N GLY A 85 -30.63 -12.05 0.07
CA GLY A 85 -30.80 -11.04 1.12
C GLY A 85 -31.24 -9.67 0.59
N PHE A 86 -32.15 -9.04 1.32
CA PHE A 86 -32.78 -7.76 0.94
C PHE A 86 -32.15 -6.53 1.62
N SER A 87 -31.21 -6.74 2.56
CA SER A 87 -30.58 -5.61 3.25
C SER A 87 -29.67 -4.82 2.33
N LYS A 88 -29.52 -3.50 2.59
CA LYS A 88 -28.58 -2.63 1.86
C LYS A 88 -27.17 -3.21 1.83
N LYS A 89 -26.72 -3.82 2.95
CA LYS A 89 -25.42 -4.50 3.05
C LYS A 89 -25.30 -5.67 2.09
N TYR A 90 -26.33 -6.50 1.98
CA TYR A 90 -26.34 -7.63 1.03
C TYR A 90 -26.35 -7.14 -0.42
N LYS A 91 -27.10 -6.07 -0.72
CA LYS A 91 -27.12 -5.46 -2.05
C LYS A 91 -25.73 -4.96 -2.47
N LEU A 92 -25.03 -4.24 -1.59
CA LEU A 92 -23.67 -3.74 -1.87
C LEU A 92 -22.68 -4.89 -2.11
N LYS A 93 -22.75 -5.96 -1.30
CA LYS A 93 -21.91 -7.15 -1.49
C LYS A 93 -22.18 -7.84 -2.82
N ARG A 94 -23.46 -7.97 -3.19
CA ARG A 94 -23.88 -8.55 -4.47
C ARG A 94 -23.31 -7.74 -5.64
N GLU A 95 -23.51 -6.42 -5.63
CA GLU A 95 -23.01 -5.51 -6.67
C GLU A 95 -21.48 -5.56 -6.79
N ASN A 96 -20.76 -5.61 -5.66
CA ASN A 96 -19.31 -5.75 -5.66
C ASN A 96 -18.86 -7.08 -6.30
N ILE A 97 -19.53 -8.19 -5.99
CA ILE A 97 -19.19 -9.50 -6.57
C ILE A 97 -19.53 -9.56 -8.06
N GLU A 98 -20.65 -8.99 -8.49
CA GLU A 98 -21.03 -8.88 -9.91
C GLU A 98 -19.97 -8.08 -10.69
N PHE A 99 -19.48 -6.98 -10.12
CA PHE A 99 -18.39 -6.20 -10.68
C PHE A 99 -17.06 -6.97 -10.73
N LEU A 100 -16.70 -7.70 -9.68
CA LEU A 100 -15.49 -8.54 -9.69
C LEU A 100 -15.55 -9.66 -10.74
N LEU A 101 -16.73 -10.25 -10.96
CA LEU A 101 -16.95 -11.24 -12.00
C LEU A 101 -16.86 -10.65 -13.40
N SER A 102 -17.39 -9.45 -13.63
CA SER A 102 -17.35 -8.78 -14.94
C SER A 102 -15.96 -8.25 -15.32
N THR A 103 -15.09 -8.03 -14.33
CA THR A 103 -13.73 -7.50 -14.53
C THR A 103 -12.68 -8.60 -14.71
N MET A 104 -13.06 -9.88 -14.61
CA MET A 104 -12.13 -11.00 -14.83
C MET A 104 -11.58 -11.02 -16.24
N ASN A 105 -10.26 -11.02 -16.37
CA ASN A 105 -9.54 -10.96 -17.65
C ASN A 105 -9.81 -9.68 -18.45
N LYS A 106 -10.35 -8.62 -17.82
CA LYS A 106 -10.48 -7.30 -18.45
C LYS A 106 -9.10 -6.82 -18.92
N THR A 107 -9.05 -6.38 -20.18
CA THR A 107 -7.83 -5.82 -20.74
C THR A 107 -7.52 -4.49 -20.07
N VAL A 108 -6.25 -4.31 -19.71
CA VAL A 108 -5.74 -3.07 -19.13
C VAL A 108 -4.61 -2.53 -19.99
N LYS A 109 -4.46 -1.21 -19.99
CA LYS A 109 -3.41 -0.51 -20.70
C LYS A 109 -2.49 0.16 -19.69
N VAL A 110 -1.19 0.03 -19.92
CA VAL A 110 -0.14 0.61 -19.08
C VAL A 110 0.69 1.57 -19.92
N ASP A 111 0.99 2.73 -19.37
CA ASP A 111 2.02 3.59 -19.94
C ASP A 111 3.38 2.97 -19.65
N ASN A 112 4.04 2.43 -20.67
CA ASN A 112 5.32 1.73 -20.50
C ASN A 112 6.47 2.64 -20.05
N THR A 113 6.29 3.97 -20.08
CA THR A 113 7.28 4.92 -19.57
C THR A 113 6.91 5.35 -18.16
N LYS A 114 5.68 5.82 -17.94
CA LYS A 114 5.23 6.28 -16.61
C LYS A 114 4.99 5.15 -15.62
N GLN A 115 4.79 3.94 -16.11
CA GLN A 115 4.52 2.74 -15.33
C GLN A 115 3.29 2.85 -14.43
N CYS A 116 2.26 3.51 -14.96
CA CYS A 116 0.92 3.63 -14.40
C CYS A 116 -0.14 3.06 -15.36
N PHE A 117 -1.30 2.68 -14.81
CA PHE A 117 -2.45 2.29 -15.62
C PHE A 117 -3.08 3.53 -16.26
N LEU A 118 -3.51 3.40 -17.52
CA LEU A 118 -4.30 4.45 -18.17
C LEU A 118 -5.73 4.46 -17.59
N GLU A 119 -6.36 5.63 -17.52
CA GLU A 119 -7.71 5.82 -16.96
C GLU A 119 -8.75 4.87 -17.57
N GLU A 120 -8.67 4.63 -18.88
CA GLU A 120 -9.53 3.68 -19.61
C GLU A 120 -9.50 2.24 -19.06
N SER A 121 -8.45 1.89 -18.32
CA SER A 121 -8.27 0.55 -17.74
C SER A 121 -9.17 0.33 -16.51
N ASP A 122 -9.65 1.41 -15.88
CA ASP A 122 -10.53 1.35 -14.70
C ASP A 122 -9.93 0.50 -13.55
N PHE A 123 -8.59 0.49 -13.45
CA PHE A 123 -7.87 -0.37 -12.51
C PHE A 123 -8.16 0.00 -11.05
N GLU A 124 -8.31 1.29 -10.74
CA GLU A 124 -8.59 1.73 -9.37
C GLU A 124 -9.94 1.22 -8.87
N SER A 125 -10.97 1.17 -9.72
CA SER A 125 -12.26 0.57 -9.36
C SER A 125 -12.14 -0.93 -9.09
N ILE A 126 -11.36 -1.64 -9.92
CA ILE A 126 -11.05 -3.06 -9.70
C ILE A 126 -10.33 -3.28 -8.37
N PHE A 127 -9.28 -2.49 -8.12
CA PHE A 127 -8.52 -2.56 -6.86
C PHE A 127 -9.42 -2.27 -5.66
N HIS A 128 -10.27 -1.25 -5.74
CA HIS A 128 -11.20 -0.88 -4.68
C HIS A 128 -12.20 -2.01 -4.37
N ALA A 129 -12.78 -2.63 -5.39
CA ALA A 129 -13.70 -3.75 -5.24
C ALA A 129 -13.04 -4.98 -4.58
N VAL A 130 -11.79 -5.25 -4.94
CA VAL A 130 -10.95 -6.28 -4.31
C VAL A 130 -10.72 -5.92 -2.83
N LYS A 131 -10.30 -4.68 -2.55
CA LYS A 131 -10.00 -4.21 -1.19
C LYS A 131 -11.23 -4.27 -0.27
N ILE A 132 -12.40 -3.80 -0.72
CA ILE A 132 -13.65 -3.89 0.04
C ILE A 132 -13.94 -5.34 0.44
N ARG A 133 -13.86 -6.28 -0.51
CA ARG A 133 -14.13 -7.69 -0.24
C ARG A 133 -13.15 -8.29 0.77
N LEU A 134 -11.87 -7.91 0.70
CA LEU A 134 -10.83 -8.40 1.61
C LEU A 134 -10.98 -7.84 3.03
N LEU A 135 -11.37 -6.58 3.17
CA LEU A 135 -11.58 -5.95 4.47
C LEU A 135 -12.66 -6.68 5.30
N GLU A 136 -13.68 -7.26 4.65
CA GLU A 136 -14.69 -8.08 5.35
C GLU A 136 -14.13 -9.38 5.93
N LYS A 137 -12.94 -9.79 5.49
CA LYS A 137 -12.21 -10.98 5.96
C LYS A 137 -11.03 -10.60 6.87
N ASN A 138 -11.00 -9.38 7.42
CA ASN A 138 -9.88 -8.83 8.18
C ASN A 138 -8.56 -8.84 7.41
N VAL A 139 -8.64 -8.64 6.09
CA VAL A 139 -7.48 -8.55 5.20
C VAL A 139 -7.35 -7.13 4.67
N TYR A 140 -6.26 -6.45 5.03
CA TYR A 140 -5.86 -5.18 4.45
C TYR A 140 -4.95 -5.42 3.23
N LEU A 141 -5.30 -4.80 2.11
CA LEU A 141 -4.51 -4.84 0.87
C LEU A 141 -3.88 -3.47 0.60
N ASN A 142 -2.55 -3.43 0.54
CA ASN A 142 -1.80 -2.26 0.10
C ASN A 142 -2.04 -2.00 -1.39
N ARG A 143 -2.04 -0.74 -1.83
CA ARG A 143 -2.22 -0.40 -3.26
C ARG A 143 -1.13 -0.95 -4.15
N THR A 144 0.11 -0.96 -3.68
CA THR A 144 1.23 -1.59 -4.39
C THR A 144 2.02 -2.49 -3.45
N THR A 145 2.76 -1.88 -2.52
CA THR A 145 3.69 -2.48 -1.55
C THR A 145 3.76 -1.59 -0.31
N LEU A 146 4.35 -2.05 0.80
CA LEU A 146 4.60 -1.19 1.97
C LEU A 146 5.42 0.05 1.61
N GLU A 147 6.39 -0.10 0.70
CA GLU A 147 7.18 1.00 0.16
C GLU A 147 6.31 2.01 -0.58
N GLY A 148 5.25 1.54 -1.25
CA GLY A 148 4.26 2.41 -1.88
C GLY A 148 3.40 3.19 -0.90
N CYS A 149 3.15 2.64 0.29
CA CYS A 149 2.46 3.35 1.37
C CYS A 149 3.31 4.49 1.96
N LEU A 150 4.64 4.37 1.87
CA LEU A 150 5.60 5.32 2.43
C LEU A 150 6.11 6.33 1.40
N ILE A 151 6.36 5.88 0.17
CA ILE A 151 6.87 6.67 -0.96
C ILE A 151 5.72 6.94 -1.91
N GLN A 152 5.13 8.13 -1.79
CA GLN A 152 3.99 8.56 -2.58
C GLN A 152 3.96 10.09 -2.70
N ARG A 153 3.03 10.61 -3.52
CA ARG A 153 2.88 12.04 -3.77
C ARG A 153 2.80 12.89 -2.51
N HIS A 154 2.03 12.46 -1.53
CA HIS A 154 1.82 13.23 -0.31
C HIS A 154 3.03 13.24 0.64
N SER A 155 3.97 12.31 0.49
CA SER A 155 5.18 12.21 1.30
C SER A 155 6.45 12.63 0.54
N SER A 156 6.32 13.19 -0.67
CA SER A 156 7.45 13.47 -1.56
C SER A 156 8.42 14.49 -0.96
N GLU A 157 7.92 15.57 -0.38
CA GLU A 157 8.72 16.59 0.31
C GLU A 157 9.57 15.97 1.44
N ILE A 158 8.96 15.13 2.28
CA ILE A 158 9.64 14.42 3.37
C ILE A 158 10.72 13.49 2.81
N LEU A 159 10.40 12.77 1.73
CA LEU A 159 11.33 11.87 1.05
C LEU A 159 12.54 12.62 0.50
N TYR A 160 12.34 13.72 -0.23
CA TYR A 160 13.44 14.49 -0.80
C TYR A 160 14.33 15.08 0.29
N GLY A 161 13.74 15.62 1.36
CA GLY A 161 14.49 16.09 2.53
C GLY A 161 15.32 14.98 3.17
N TRP A 162 14.73 13.79 3.35
CA TRP A 162 15.45 12.64 3.88
C TRP A 162 16.61 12.20 2.98
N LEU A 163 16.39 12.10 1.66
CA LEU A 163 17.43 11.68 0.71
C LEU A 163 18.56 12.72 0.62
N LYS A 164 18.25 14.01 0.67
CA LYS A 164 19.24 15.10 0.77
C LYS A 164 20.11 14.92 2.01
N ASN A 165 19.51 14.65 3.17
CA ASN A 165 20.25 14.47 4.42
C ASN A 165 21.03 13.15 4.49
N LYS A 166 20.47 12.05 3.98
CA LYS A 166 21.04 10.70 4.10
C LYS A 166 22.09 10.40 3.03
N TYR A 167 21.85 10.85 1.80
CA TYR A 167 22.64 10.48 0.61
C TYR A 167 23.23 11.69 -0.12
N SER A 168 23.10 12.91 0.41
CA SER A 168 23.56 14.15 -0.25
C SER A 168 23.00 14.31 -1.67
N SER A 169 21.77 13.85 -1.89
CA SER A 169 21.10 13.93 -3.18
C SER A 169 20.51 15.33 -3.38
N ASP A 170 20.88 16.00 -4.48
CA ASP A 170 20.33 17.31 -4.83
C ASP A 170 19.03 17.15 -5.62
N PHE A 171 17.90 17.18 -4.90
CA PHE A 171 16.58 17.13 -5.51
C PHE A 171 16.12 18.46 -6.08
N ASP A 172 16.71 19.59 -5.66
CA ASP A 172 16.28 20.92 -6.10
C ASP A 172 16.54 21.07 -7.61
N SER A 173 17.71 20.63 -8.08
CA SER A 173 18.04 20.62 -9.52
C SER A 173 17.23 19.59 -10.33
N ILE A 174 16.88 18.44 -9.74
CA ILE A 174 16.04 17.42 -10.38
C ILE A 174 14.61 17.95 -10.56
N LEU A 175 14.03 18.54 -9.52
CA LEU A 175 12.68 19.09 -9.54
C LEU A 175 12.56 20.25 -10.54
N GLN A 176 13.52 21.17 -10.58
CA GLN A 176 13.54 22.25 -11.59
C GLN A 176 13.60 21.71 -13.04
N ARG A 177 14.30 20.60 -13.27
CA ARG A 177 14.33 19.95 -14.60
C ARG A 177 12.99 19.30 -14.94
N ILE A 178 12.32 18.70 -13.94
CA ILE A 178 10.99 18.11 -14.11
C ILE A 178 9.95 19.18 -14.40
N GLU A 179 9.95 20.30 -13.67
CA GLU A 179 9.03 21.43 -13.90
C GLU A 179 9.13 22.01 -15.32
N ARG A 180 10.34 22.03 -15.89
CA ARG A 180 10.56 22.49 -17.27
C ARG A 180 10.25 21.43 -18.32
N SER A 181 10.02 20.18 -17.93
CA SER A 181 9.79 19.07 -18.84
C SER A 181 8.32 18.92 -19.20
N LYS A 182 8.04 18.65 -20.47
CA LYS A 182 6.69 18.26 -20.93
C LYS A 182 6.39 16.77 -20.74
N TYR A 183 7.43 15.97 -20.46
CA TYR A 183 7.34 14.50 -20.52
C TYR A 183 7.60 13.84 -19.17
N LEU A 184 8.36 14.50 -18.30
CA LEU A 184 8.66 14.01 -16.95
C LEU A 184 7.75 14.71 -15.97
N THR A 185 7.14 13.94 -15.07
CA THR A 185 6.33 14.47 -13.99
C THR A 185 6.91 14.05 -12.65
N GLU A 186 6.56 14.77 -11.58
CA GLU A 186 6.96 14.40 -10.22
C GLU A 186 6.40 13.03 -9.84
N ASP A 187 5.17 12.70 -10.26
CA ASP A 187 4.57 11.39 -10.02
C ASP A 187 5.45 10.25 -10.59
N MET A 188 6.07 10.46 -11.77
CA MET A 188 7.01 9.49 -12.35
C MET A 188 8.29 9.36 -11.50
N LEU A 189 8.84 10.48 -11.03
CA LEU A 189 10.03 10.49 -10.17
C LEU A 189 9.76 9.69 -8.89
N ILE A 190 8.63 9.93 -8.24
CA ILE A 190 8.23 9.27 -7.00
C ILE A 190 8.06 7.76 -7.23
N ASP A 191 7.39 7.36 -8.31
CA ASP A 191 7.18 5.95 -8.61
C ASP A 191 8.51 5.24 -8.93
N TYR A 192 9.48 5.94 -9.54
CA TYR A 192 10.80 5.38 -9.81
C TYR A 192 11.64 5.26 -8.54
N LEU A 193 11.61 6.28 -7.66
CA LEU A 193 12.24 6.18 -6.34
C LEU A 193 11.66 5.01 -5.54
N ARG A 194 10.33 4.86 -5.54
CA ARG A 194 9.66 3.71 -4.91
C ARG A 194 10.21 2.37 -5.42
N VAL A 195 10.39 2.23 -6.72
CA VAL A 195 10.96 1.01 -7.34
C VAL A 195 12.43 0.83 -6.96
N ILE A 196 13.23 1.91 -6.88
CA ILE A 196 14.61 1.87 -6.38
C ILE A 196 14.67 1.35 -4.95
N PHE A 197 13.69 1.72 -4.11
CA PHE A 197 13.56 1.24 -2.73
C PHE A 197 12.93 -0.16 -2.61
N ASN A 198 13.00 -0.98 -3.66
CA ASN A 198 12.45 -2.35 -3.73
C ASN A 198 10.91 -2.45 -3.68
N GLY A 199 10.21 -1.33 -3.80
CA GLY A 199 8.76 -1.31 -3.99
C GLY A 199 8.35 -1.68 -5.41
N LYS A 200 7.05 -1.52 -5.68
CA LYS A 200 6.47 -1.68 -7.03
C LYS A 200 5.88 -0.39 -7.55
N SER A 201 5.95 -0.22 -8.86
CA SER A 201 5.33 0.88 -9.60
C SER A 201 3.80 0.87 -9.46
N MET A 202 3.13 1.94 -9.89
CA MET A 202 1.65 1.99 -9.91
C MET A 202 1.02 0.89 -10.78
N ALA A 203 1.73 0.46 -11.83
CA ALA A 203 1.43 -0.69 -12.69
C ALA A 203 1.94 -2.05 -12.14
N LEU A 204 2.36 -2.09 -10.88
CA LEU A 204 2.84 -3.29 -10.17
C LEU A 204 4.13 -3.89 -10.75
N THR A 205 4.96 -3.09 -11.42
CA THR A 205 6.28 -3.53 -11.92
C THR A 205 7.36 -3.33 -10.86
N ASP A 206 8.30 -4.28 -10.80
CA ASP A 206 9.45 -4.26 -9.89
C ASP A 206 10.73 -3.78 -10.61
N TYR A 207 11.81 -3.56 -9.85
CA TYR A 207 13.10 -3.09 -10.38
C TYR A 207 13.65 -3.97 -11.53
N SER A 208 13.38 -5.28 -11.54
CA SER A 208 13.86 -6.18 -12.60
C SER A 208 13.27 -5.88 -13.99
N HIS A 209 12.17 -5.11 -14.06
CA HIS A 209 11.61 -4.63 -15.32
C HIS A 209 12.44 -3.46 -15.90
N PHE A 210 13.20 -2.75 -15.08
CA PHE A 210 14.01 -1.58 -15.47
C PHE A 210 15.49 -1.88 -15.69
N ASN A 211 15.94 -3.10 -15.40
CA ASN A 211 17.36 -3.49 -15.44
C ASN A 211 18.02 -3.13 -16.79
N VAL A 212 18.93 -2.15 -16.74
CA VAL A 212 19.55 -1.55 -17.93
C VAL A 212 20.66 -2.44 -18.47
N GLU A 213 21.42 -3.08 -17.59
CA GLU A 213 22.53 -3.97 -17.93
C GLU A 213 22.02 -5.17 -18.74
N ALA A 214 20.97 -5.84 -18.24
CA ALA A 214 20.34 -6.96 -18.92
C ALA A 214 19.73 -6.52 -20.26
N TYR A 215 19.14 -5.33 -20.33
CA TYR A 215 18.62 -4.77 -21.57
C TYR A 215 19.72 -4.53 -22.61
N LYS A 216 20.85 -3.91 -22.22
CA LYS A 216 21.99 -3.70 -23.13
C LYS A 216 22.59 -5.01 -23.61
N GLN A 217 22.86 -5.94 -22.67
CA GLN A 217 23.36 -7.27 -23.01
C GLN A 217 22.45 -8.01 -24.00
N THR A 218 21.12 -7.88 -23.90
CA THR A 218 20.21 -8.50 -24.88
C THR A 218 20.35 -7.89 -26.28
N LEU A 219 20.54 -6.58 -26.37
CA LEU A 219 20.73 -5.88 -27.64
C LEU A 219 22.10 -6.16 -28.27
N ASP A 220 23.16 -6.14 -27.45
CA ASP A 220 24.53 -6.38 -27.90
C ASP A 220 24.70 -7.80 -28.46
N ASN A 221 23.97 -8.77 -27.90
CA ASN A 221 23.93 -10.15 -28.39
C ASN A 221 22.99 -10.35 -29.61
N GLY A 222 22.40 -9.29 -30.17
CA GLY A 222 21.47 -9.37 -31.30
C GLY A 222 20.15 -10.08 -30.98
N ARG A 223 19.82 -10.28 -29.70
CA ARG A 223 18.62 -11.01 -29.26
C ARG A 223 17.44 -10.06 -29.12
N LYS A 224 16.23 -10.57 -29.41
CA LYS A 224 14.99 -9.83 -29.10
C LYS A 224 14.82 -9.74 -27.58
N VAL A 225 14.48 -8.56 -27.08
CA VAL A 225 14.18 -8.33 -25.67
C VAL A 225 13.03 -9.24 -25.25
N ALA A 226 13.25 -10.04 -24.20
CA ALA A 226 12.32 -11.05 -23.71
C ALA A 226 11.94 -10.83 -22.24
N GLY A 227 10.85 -11.48 -21.81
CA GLY A 227 10.41 -11.48 -20.40
C GLY A 227 10.08 -10.10 -19.85
N LYS A 228 10.41 -9.88 -18.58
CA LYS A 228 10.08 -8.66 -17.80
C LYS A 228 10.57 -7.36 -18.43
N LEU A 229 11.67 -7.40 -19.19
CA LEU A 229 12.24 -6.21 -19.84
C LEU A 229 11.33 -5.61 -20.92
N ARG A 230 10.32 -6.34 -21.39
CA ARG A 230 9.36 -5.86 -22.41
C ARG A 230 8.27 -4.94 -21.86
N TYR A 231 8.06 -4.94 -20.54
CA TYR A 231 6.98 -4.19 -19.89
C TYR A 231 7.34 -2.73 -19.58
N THR A 232 8.61 -2.34 -19.79
CA THR A 232 9.05 -0.94 -19.65
C THR A 232 9.71 -0.45 -20.93
N SER A 233 9.57 0.83 -21.24
CA SER A 233 10.17 1.44 -22.42
C SER A 233 11.69 1.57 -22.28
N ARG A 234 12.39 1.77 -23.40
CA ARG A 234 13.82 2.14 -23.37
C ARG A 234 14.04 3.44 -22.60
N HIS A 235 13.12 4.39 -22.74
CA HIS A 235 13.20 5.68 -22.05
C HIS A 235 13.11 5.50 -20.53
N ALA A 236 12.16 4.69 -20.04
CA ALA A 236 12.03 4.37 -18.63
C ALA A 236 13.32 3.79 -18.02
N LYS A 237 13.95 2.86 -18.74
CA LYS A 237 15.23 2.26 -18.34
C LYS A 237 16.35 3.31 -18.24
N MET A 238 16.45 4.20 -19.23
CA MET A 238 17.46 5.27 -19.20
C MET A 238 17.21 6.27 -18.08
N LEU A 239 15.94 6.65 -17.86
CA LEU A 239 15.55 7.54 -16.77
C LEU A 239 15.84 6.93 -15.39
N MET A 240 15.52 5.65 -15.20
CA MET A 240 15.85 4.91 -13.97
C MET A 240 17.35 4.97 -13.68
N ARG A 241 18.18 4.67 -14.70
CA ARG A 241 19.64 4.75 -14.56
C ARG A 241 20.14 6.15 -14.22
N LEU A 242 19.63 7.18 -14.90
CA LEU A 242 20.00 8.56 -14.62
C LEU A 242 19.62 8.94 -13.19
N LEU A 243 18.43 8.53 -12.72
CA LEU A 243 18.00 8.77 -11.36
C LEU A 243 18.93 8.09 -10.34
N GLU A 244 19.28 6.82 -10.56
CA GLU A 244 20.22 6.08 -9.71
C GLU A 244 21.64 6.68 -9.71
N GLU A 245 22.07 7.28 -10.82
CA GLU A 245 23.36 7.97 -10.92
C GLU A 245 23.38 9.31 -10.15
N ASN A 246 22.23 9.94 -9.93
CA ASN A 246 22.10 11.24 -9.25
C ASN A 246 21.51 11.16 -7.84
N THR A 247 21.05 9.98 -7.40
CA THR A 247 20.39 9.79 -6.09
C THR A 247 20.95 8.58 -5.35
N VAL A 248 20.21 7.48 -5.31
CA VAL A 248 20.57 6.23 -4.65
C VAL A 248 20.39 5.09 -5.63
N ARG A 249 21.29 4.10 -5.58
CA ARG A 249 21.22 2.90 -6.43
C ARG A 249 20.53 1.77 -5.70
N ASN A 250 19.64 1.05 -6.37
CA ASN A 250 18.93 -0.10 -5.81
C ASN A 250 19.89 -1.17 -5.27
N LYS A 251 21.03 -1.38 -5.94
CA LYS A 251 22.05 -2.35 -5.49
C LYS A 251 22.67 -2.07 -4.13
N PHE A 252 22.51 -0.85 -3.61
CA PHE A 252 22.98 -0.47 -2.27
C PHE A 252 21.87 -0.57 -1.21
N LEU A 253 20.65 -0.93 -1.64
CA LEU A 253 19.46 -1.04 -0.80
C LEU A 253 19.10 -2.51 -0.65
N ASP A 254 19.83 -3.19 0.22
CA ASP A 254 19.45 -4.54 0.64
C ASP A 254 18.15 -4.51 1.46
N LYS A 255 17.41 -5.62 1.49
CA LYS A 255 16.16 -5.75 2.28
C LYS A 255 16.35 -5.58 3.80
N THR A 256 17.58 -5.34 4.25
CA THR A 256 18.03 -5.24 5.63
C THR A 256 18.83 -3.98 5.92
N ASP A 257 18.95 -3.07 4.96
CA ASP A 257 19.72 -1.83 5.08
C ASP A 257 19.16 -0.84 6.13
N GLY A 258 17.96 -1.11 6.66
CA GLY A 258 17.30 -0.27 7.66
C GLY A 258 16.75 1.04 7.12
N TRP A 259 16.65 1.20 5.80
CA TRP A 259 16.21 2.46 5.19
C TRP A 259 14.81 2.84 5.66
N THR A 260 13.89 1.87 5.81
CA THR A 260 12.51 2.11 6.27
C THR A 260 12.48 2.74 7.65
N THR A 261 13.27 2.21 8.59
CA THR A 261 13.37 2.78 9.95
C THR A 261 14.03 4.16 9.92
N SER A 262 15.08 4.33 9.11
CA SER A 262 15.76 5.61 8.96
C SER A 262 14.83 6.69 8.39
N PHE A 263 14.03 6.35 7.37
CA PHE A 263 13.07 7.24 6.75
C PHE A 263 11.91 7.57 7.69
N LEU A 264 11.33 6.56 8.35
CA LEU A 264 10.23 6.79 9.30
C LEU A 264 10.63 7.65 10.48
N ASN A 265 11.84 7.50 11.03
CA ASN A 265 12.30 8.37 12.11
C ASN A 265 12.42 9.83 11.65
N TYR A 266 12.98 10.05 10.46
CA TYR A 266 13.05 11.39 9.85
C TYR A 266 11.65 11.96 9.57
N ALA A 267 10.74 11.13 9.06
CA ALA A 267 9.37 11.54 8.79
C ALA A 267 8.61 11.91 10.06
N VAL A 268 8.81 11.19 11.17
CA VAL A 268 8.22 11.56 12.46
C VAL A 268 8.73 12.90 12.94
N GLU A 269 10.04 13.15 12.89
CA GLU A 269 10.63 14.46 13.22
C GLU A 269 10.03 15.59 12.39
N TYR A 270 9.91 15.37 11.08
CA TYR A 270 9.30 16.32 10.17
C TYR A 270 7.85 16.64 10.56
N VAL A 271 7.04 15.59 10.79
CA VAL A 271 5.63 15.74 11.17
C VAL A 271 5.47 16.36 12.55
N GLU A 272 6.35 16.08 13.52
CA GLU A 272 6.38 16.73 14.84
C GLU A 272 6.56 18.25 14.71
N ASN A 273 7.52 18.67 13.90
CA ASN A 273 7.79 20.09 13.64
C ASN A 273 6.62 20.76 12.91
N GLU A 274 6.05 20.10 11.89
CA GLU A 274 4.90 20.62 11.16
C GLU A 274 3.64 20.70 12.05
N SER A 275 3.38 19.66 12.85
CA SER A 275 2.29 19.62 13.83
C SER A 275 2.38 20.76 14.82
N SER A 276 3.58 21.05 15.34
CA SER A 276 3.84 22.15 16.27
C SER A 276 3.62 23.52 15.60
N SER A 277 4.18 23.71 14.40
CA SER A 277 4.06 24.98 13.67
C SER A 277 2.63 25.30 13.21
N LYS A 278 1.84 24.29 12.84
CA LYS A 278 0.44 24.45 12.41
C LYS A 278 -0.58 24.38 13.55
N ASN A 279 -0.14 24.11 14.79
CA ASN A 279 -1.00 23.87 15.95
C ASN A 279 -2.08 22.79 15.68
N GLN A 280 -1.67 21.70 15.04
CA GLN A 280 -2.53 20.55 14.72
C GLN A 280 -2.01 19.30 15.42
N SER A 281 -2.87 18.31 15.67
CA SER A 281 -2.41 17.05 16.25
C SER A 281 -1.53 16.27 15.29
N PHE A 282 -0.51 15.57 15.82
CA PHE A 282 0.41 14.75 15.03
C PHE A 282 -0.33 13.82 14.07
N GLY A 283 -1.35 13.10 14.56
CA GLY A 283 -2.14 12.17 13.74
C GLY A 283 -2.85 12.83 12.55
N THR A 284 -3.26 14.10 12.69
CA THR A 284 -3.91 14.86 11.60
C THR A 284 -2.92 15.16 10.49
N VAL A 285 -1.72 15.63 10.84
CA VAL A 285 -0.65 15.93 9.87
C VAL A 285 -0.09 14.64 9.27
N PHE A 286 0.15 13.63 10.10
CA PHE A 286 0.64 12.32 9.64
C PHE A 286 -0.28 11.67 8.61
N LYS A 287 -1.60 11.75 8.81
CA LYS A 287 -2.61 11.26 7.86
C LYS A 287 -2.53 11.94 6.50
N VAL A 288 -2.10 13.21 6.43
CA VAL A 288 -1.97 13.92 5.16
C VAL A 288 -0.80 13.35 4.36
N HIS A 289 0.36 13.16 4.98
CA HIS A 289 1.55 12.66 4.29
C HIS A 289 1.53 11.15 4.03
N PHE A 290 0.98 10.37 4.96
CA PHE A 290 0.95 8.91 4.89
C PHE A 290 -0.46 8.34 5.06
N PRO A 291 -1.45 8.71 4.22
CA PRO A 291 -2.84 8.22 4.32
C PRO A 291 -2.99 6.71 4.40
N GLU A 292 -2.35 5.95 3.50
CA GLU A 292 -2.50 4.48 3.50
C GLU A 292 -1.86 3.86 4.75
N PHE A 293 -0.67 4.33 5.15
CA PHE A 293 0.00 3.83 6.34
C PHE A 293 -0.74 4.21 7.63
N TYR A 294 -1.31 5.42 7.69
CA TYR A 294 -2.19 5.84 8.77
C TYR A 294 -3.46 4.98 8.84
N ASP A 295 -4.06 4.65 7.68
CA ASP A 295 -5.24 3.78 7.62
C ASP A 295 -4.89 2.38 8.17
N ILE A 296 -3.69 1.83 7.88
CA ILE A 296 -3.21 0.58 8.49
C ILE A 296 -3.11 0.72 10.01
N ILE A 297 -2.44 1.77 10.52
CA ILE A 297 -2.27 2.00 11.96
C ILE A 297 -3.62 2.15 12.67
N ARG A 298 -4.59 2.80 12.02
CA ARG A 298 -5.95 2.97 12.56
C ARG A 298 -6.75 1.68 12.59
N MET A 299 -6.58 0.80 11.61
CA MET A 299 -7.20 -0.52 11.63
C MET A 299 -6.67 -1.42 12.76
N LEU A 300 -5.51 -1.08 13.34
CA LEU A 300 -4.95 -1.74 14.52
C LEU A 300 -5.41 -1.12 15.84
N GLN A 301 -6.16 -0.02 15.79
CA GLN A 301 -6.71 0.59 16.99
C GLN A 301 -7.88 -0.28 17.51
N PRO A 302 -7.99 -0.50 18.84
CA PRO A 302 -9.12 -1.23 19.40
C PRO A 302 -10.44 -0.56 19.00
N ILE A 303 -11.42 -1.38 18.58
CA ILE A 303 -12.80 -0.91 18.48
C ILE A 303 -13.27 -0.74 19.92
N VAL A 304 -13.35 0.49 20.41
CA VAL A 304 -14.03 0.79 21.66
C VAL A 304 -15.51 0.56 21.39
N GLU A 305 -16.18 -0.30 22.16
CA GLU A 305 -17.63 -0.43 22.10
C GLU A 305 -18.26 0.95 22.30
N GLY A 306 -18.76 1.53 21.21
CA GLY A 306 -19.32 2.89 21.19
C GLY A 306 -18.74 3.83 20.13
N ASP A 307 -17.52 3.60 19.62
CA ASP A 307 -16.91 4.48 18.61
C ASP A 307 -16.48 3.74 17.33
N MET A 308 -17.15 4.13 16.23
CA MET A 308 -17.00 3.64 14.84
C MET A 308 -17.14 2.13 14.63
N SER A 309 -18.37 1.69 14.31
CA SER A 309 -18.55 0.39 13.67
C SER A 309 -17.82 0.36 12.30
N PHE A 310 -17.43 -0.84 11.86
CA PHE A 310 -16.89 -1.12 10.52
C PHE A 310 -17.71 -0.47 9.38
N ASP A 311 -19.01 -0.22 9.60
CA ASP A 311 -19.87 0.50 8.65
C ASP A 311 -19.53 2.00 8.53
N ASN A 312 -19.04 2.65 9.59
CA ASN A 312 -18.56 4.04 9.54
C ASN A 312 -17.22 4.13 8.79
N TYR A 313 -16.35 3.13 8.88
CA TYR A 313 -15.13 3.04 8.08
C TYR A 313 -15.44 2.83 6.60
N LEU A 314 -16.38 1.93 6.26
CA LEU A 314 -16.87 1.76 4.89
C LEU A 314 -17.53 3.05 4.38
N ARG A 315 -18.32 3.77 5.19
CA ARG A 315 -18.88 5.08 4.80
C ARG A 315 -17.81 6.15 4.59
N ALA A 316 -16.75 6.19 5.40
CA ALA A 316 -15.63 7.13 5.22
C ALA A 316 -14.76 6.80 4.00
N CYS A 317 -14.66 5.52 3.63
CA CYS A 317 -14.00 5.09 2.39
C CYS A 317 -14.88 5.36 1.16
N LEU A 318 -16.19 5.14 1.26
CA LEU A 318 -17.18 5.44 0.21
C LEU A 318 -17.38 6.94 0.00
N SER A 319 -17.18 7.76 1.04
CA SER A 319 -17.28 9.22 0.91
C SER A 319 -16.06 9.84 0.23
N ARG A 320 -14.89 9.17 0.19
CA ARG A 320 -13.68 9.70 -0.47
C ARG A 320 -13.83 9.86 -1.99
N SER A 321 -14.64 9.05 -2.68
CA SER A 321 -14.94 9.25 -4.11
C SER A 321 -15.98 10.37 -4.37
N LEU A 322 -16.69 10.80 -3.33
CA LEU A 322 -17.65 11.91 -3.35
C LEU A 322 -17.09 13.20 -2.71
N LEU A 323 -15.98 13.13 -1.97
CA LEU A 323 -15.42 14.23 -1.19
C LEU A 323 -14.74 15.30 -2.04
N GLU A 324 -14.45 15.03 -3.31
CA GLU A 324 -14.06 16.08 -4.27
C GLU A 324 -15.23 17.05 -4.59
N ARG A 325 -16.44 16.81 -4.06
CA ARG A 325 -17.60 17.70 -4.26
C ARG A 325 -18.28 18.21 -2.98
N VAL A 326 -17.78 17.93 -1.78
CA VAL A 326 -18.42 18.38 -0.53
C VAL A 326 -17.42 19.01 0.43
N GLN A 327 -16.79 20.10 -0.02
CA GLN A 327 -16.34 21.16 0.89
C GLN A 327 -17.60 21.90 1.38
N LEU A 328 -18.19 21.54 2.52
CA LEU A 328 -19.09 22.46 3.24
C LEU A 328 -19.52 22.10 4.68
N LEU A 329 -19.08 21.01 5.30
CA LEU A 329 -19.62 20.62 6.62
C LEU A 329 -18.55 20.21 7.64
N SER A 330 -17.58 21.11 7.88
CA SER A 330 -16.74 21.11 9.08
C SER A 330 -17.19 22.23 10.03
N SER A 331 -18.41 22.10 10.55
CA SER A 331 -18.90 22.84 11.71
C SER A 331 -19.53 21.82 12.64
N LEU A 332 -19.21 21.88 13.94
CA LEU A 332 -19.65 21.02 15.05
C LEU A 332 -18.58 20.02 15.51
N GLY A 333 -17.55 20.57 16.14
CA GLY A 333 -16.62 19.80 16.98
C GLY A 333 -17.29 19.34 18.28
N ILE A 334 -16.95 18.13 18.71
CA ILE A 334 -17.17 17.60 20.06
C ILE A 334 -15.99 16.69 20.43
N VAL A 335 -15.54 16.83 21.69
CA VAL A 335 -14.40 16.17 22.36
C VAL A 335 -14.94 15.31 23.53
N LEU A 336 -14.30 14.18 23.85
CA LEU A 336 -14.31 13.52 25.19
C LEU A 336 -13.09 12.57 25.28
N MET A 337 -12.07 12.77 26.13
CA MET A 337 -11.88 12.65 27.61
C MET A 337 -11.67 11.20 28.16
N THR A 338 -10.37 10.86 28.33
CA THR A 338 -9.61 10.14 29.42
C THR A 338 -10.28 9.03 30.29
N THR A 339 -9.63 7.96 30.78
CA THR A 339 -8.42 7.81 31.66
C THR A 339 -8.00 6.33 31.88
N ASN A 340 -6.67 6.08 32.07
CA ASN A 340 -5.93 5.13 32.97
C ASN A 340 -6.25 3.58 32.98
N LEU A 341 -5.34 2.60 33.16
CA LEU A 341 -4.17 2.43 34.07
C LEU A 341 -3.35 1.14 33.67
N VAL A 342 -2.00 1.18 33.82
CA VAL A 342 -1.04 0.12 34.30
C VAL A 342 -0.55 -1.11 33.45
N THR A 343 0.80 -1.13 33.31
CA THR A 343 1.82 -2.23 33.26
C THR A 343 2.01 -3.12 32.00
N VAL A 344 2.99 -2.80 31.14
CA VAL A 344 4.36 -3.38 30.93
C VAL A 344 4.39 -4.85 30.44
N ILE A 345 4.96 -5.07 29.25
CA ILE A 345 5.96 -6.11 28.91
C ILE A 345 6.59 -5.76 27.53
N SER A 346 7.91 -5.99 27.42
CA SER A 346 8.77 -5.63 26.27
C SER A 346 8.93 -6.79 25.29
N MET A 347 9.15 -6.53 24.00
CA MET A 347 9.97 -7.42 23.17
C MET A 347 10.94 -6.69 22.23
N CYS A 348 12.16 -7.21 22.29
CA CYS A 348 13.39 -6.77 21.65
C CYS A 348 13.57 -7.34 20.24
N ARG A 349 14.38 -6.59 19.46
CA ARG A 349 15.39 -7.00 18.48
C ARG A 349 14.97 -7.80 17.23
N SER A 350 15.23 -7.13 16.09
CA SER A 350 15.79 -7.65 14.83
C SER A 350 15.05 -8.81 14.14
N ALA A 351 14.35 -8.52 13.04
CA ALA A 351 14.89 -8.63 11.67
C ALA A 351 13.81 -8.88 10.58
N HIS A 352 14.05 -8.29 9.40
CA HIS A 352 13.58 -8.65 8.05
C HIS A 352 12.10 -8.42 7.68
N LEU A 353 11.81 -7.29 7.00
CA LEU A 353 10.55 -7.05 6.28
C LEU A 353 10.61 -7.62 4.85
N ARG A 354 9.89 -8.74 4.65
CA ARG A 354 9.23 -9.09 3.39
C ARG A 354 7.80 -9.43 3.78
N CYS A 355 6.81 -8.66 3.31
CA CYS A 355 5.40 -8.94 3.56
C CYS A 355 4.94 -10.12 2.70
N ASN A 356 5.05 -11.33 3.24
CA ASN A 356 4.33 -12.50 2.71
C ASN A 356 3.00 -12.76 3.47
N GLY A 357 2.57 -11.78 4.26
CA GLY A 357 1.52 -11.89 5.26
C GLY A 357 2.11 -11.47 6.59
N VAL A 358 1.61 -10.37 7.14
CA VAL A 358 1.83 -10.02 8.54
C VAL A 358 0.52 -10.29 9.26
N LEU A 359 0.55 -11.19 10.24
CA LEU A 359 -0.56 -11.38 11.15
C LEU A 359 -0.28 -10.56 12.40
N LEU A 360 -1.26 -9.78 12.84
CA LEU A 360 -1.14 -8.93 14.02
C LEU A 360 -2.05 -9.47 15.13
N TYR A 361 -1.52 -9.78 16.31
CA TYR A 361 -2.34 -10.18 17.47
C TYR A 361 -2.40 -9.06 18.50
N ARG A 362 -3.41 -9.17 19.37
CA ARG A 362 -3.48 -8.51 20.67
C ARG A 362 -3.45 -9.58 21.77
N VAL A 363 -2.55 -9.45 22.74
CA VAL A 363 -2.68 -10.17 24.02
C VAL A 363 -3.47 -9.27 24.97
N GLU A 364 -4.69 -9.69 25.30
CA GLU A 364 -5.40 -9.15 26.47
C GLU A 364 -4.96 -10.00 27.67
N ALA A 365 -4.23 -9.38 28.60
CA ALA A 365 -4.03 -9.98 29.91
C ALA A 365 -5.37 -9.89 30.66
N LEU A 366 -5.89 -11.05 31.09
CA LEU A 366 -7.04 -11.17 32.00
C LEU A 366 -6.74 -10.52 33.36
#